data_AF-A0A2P5VUT9-F1
#
_entry.id   AF-A0A2P5VUT9-F1
#
_cell.length_a   1.000
_cell.length_b   1.000
_cell.length_c   1.000
_cell.angle_alpha   90.00
_cell.angle_beta   90.00
_cell.angle_gamma   90.00
#
_symmetry.space_group_name_H-M   'P 1'
#
loop_
_entity.id
_entity.type
_entity.pdbx_description
1 polymer ?
#
loop_
_entity_poly.entity_id
_entity_poly.type
_entity_poly.pdbx_seq_one_letter_code
_entity_poly.pdbx_strand_id
1 'polypeptide(L)'
;MNYYCILIAARFEVFVEALQHHANTVTASAETEFQHLSHLYLKVLEPILQDLANGSREHQKLYQLISSLSNLEGDFNELKKVRCAVWERLARFSEDLLLASNVRVHVLELLQFIAGKSVKGLSSELQLNVHPWVGWDESLCANNKSQITSNDGLPEQIDTSSRFTSTLVALRSSQLMTAISPGFEITPDDLSSVDTAVSCFLKLCAVANADPHLDVLVVILEEWEGLFMIKKEEEASPELSNAENSWSDDWDEGWESFQEIEALEREKKGDSLLIHPLHESWTEIFKLLIKASRVKDVLKLIDQSILKPGGVLLDEGDARNLNDIILGMDCFMASKMMLLLPYEGLQVESLTALGNKMKQGTSDIANDHEFLTLILSSGILSTVINKSSFGTIFSYVCYLVGNFSHRFQEAQLPKLRKEGSNEHGNTKGDISFLFARILFPTFISELVKADQLILAGFMITKFMHTNASFRLINIAEASLRRYLEGQFQVQEHNKVALDETSCYEPLKNTVSSLRDKLGNSLQSALSLLPKNESNR
;
A
#
# COMPACT_ATOMS: atom_id res chain seq x y z
N MET A 1 31.14 -25.63 31.98
CA MET A 1 31.30 -24.21 31.61
C MET A 1 30.43 -23.76 30.43
N ASN A 2 29.93 -24.66 29.56
CA ASN A 2 29.11 -24.28 28.39
C ASN A 2 27.61 -24.01 28.63
N TYR A 3 27.02 -24.52 29.72
CA TYR A 3 25.60 -24.26 30.05
C TYR A 3 25.34 -22.85 30.60
N TYR A 4 26.37 -22.22 31.19
CA TYR A 4 26.23 -20.91 31.80
C TYR A 4 26.10 -19.79 30.77
N CYS A 5 26.72 -19.89 29.59
CA CYS A 5 26.67 -18.80 28.61
C CYS A 5 25.28 -18.60 27.98
N ILE A 6 24.47 -19.65 27.81
CA ILE A 6 23.08 -19.51 27.32
C ILE A 6 22.14 -19.03 28.44
N LEU A 7 22.43 -19.38 29.70
CA LEU A 7 21.69 -18.90 30.87
C LEU A 7 22.01 -17.43 31.23
N ILE A 8 23.19 -16.91 30.88
CA ILE A 8 23.62 -15.54 31.19
C ILE A 8 22.90 -14.50 30.30
N ALA A 9 22.35 -14.88 29.15
CA ALA A 9 21.56 -13.99 28.29
C ALA A 9 20.06 -13.91 28.69
N ALA A 10 19.55 -14.86 29.46
CA ALA A 10 18.21 -14.79 30.04
C ALA A 10 18.25 -13.98 31.34
N ARG A 11 17.42 -12.94 31.48
CA ARG A 11 17.28 -12.25 32.78
C ARG A 11 16.92 -13.29 33.85
N PHE A 12 17.79 -13.44 34.83
CA PHE A 12 17.85 -14.49 35.86
C PHE A 12 16.52 -14.74 36.62
N GLU A 13 15.57 -13.82 36.62
CA GLU A 13 14.36 -13.88 37.44
C GLU A 13 13.36 -14.99 37.04
N VAL A 14 13.08 -15.18 35.74
CA VAL A 14 12.07 -16.16 35.29
C VAL A 14 12.50 -17.61 35.58
N PHE A 15 13.79 -17.89 35.41
CA PHE A 15 14.35 -19.21 35.69
C PHE A 15 14.48 -19.48 37.19
N VAL A 16 14.79 -18.46 38.00
CA VAL A 16 14.86 -18.58 39.48
C VAL A 16 13.48 -18.88 40.07
N GLU A 17 12.42 -18.23 39.59
CA GLU A 17 11.05 -18.45 40.08
C GLU A 17 10.54 -19.85 39.71
N ALA A 18 10.83 -20.33 38.49
CA ALA A 18 10.49 -21.69 38.06
C ALA A 18 11.27 -22.78 38.83
N LEU A 19 12.55 -22.54 39.13
CA LEU A 19 13.37 -23.43 39.97
C LEU A 19 12.88 -23.45 41.43
N GLN A 20 12.40 -22.33 41.95
CA GLN A 20 11.78 -22.24 43.29
C GLN A 20 10.44 -22.96 43.37
N HIS A 21 9.60 -22.88 42.32
CA HIS A 21 8.35 -23.62 42.26
C HIS A 21 8.58 -25.14 42.21
N HIS A 22 9.64 -25.59 41.52
CA HIS A 22 10.02 -27.00 41.45
C HIS A 22 10.55 -27.56 42.78
N ALA A 23 11.31 -26.75 43.54
CA ALA A 23 11.81 -27.10 44.86
C ALA A 23 10.69 -27.39 45.87
N ASN A 24 9.49 -26.83 45.65
CA ASN A 24 8.34 -27.02 46.53
C ASN A 24 7.50 -28.28 46.21
N THR A 25 7.74 -28.97 45.08
CA THR A 25 6.84 -30.05 44.59
C THR A 25 7.45 -31.45 44.47
N VAL A 26 8.77 -31.66 44.57
CA VAL A 26 9.33 -33.01 44.36
C VAL A 26 10.46 -33.36 45.35
N THR A 27 10.15 -34.26 46.29
CA THR A 27 11.14 -35.11 46.96
C THR A 27 11.29 -36.43 46.19
N ALA A 28 12.18 -36.47 45.18
CA ALA A 28 12.94 -37.65 44.74
C ALA A 28 13.70 -37.38 43.42
N SER A 29 15.01 -37.67 43.42
CA SER A 29 15.92 -37.82 42.25
C SER A 29 16.12 -36.60 41.33
N ALA A 30 16.69 -35.52 41.87
CA ALA A 30 17.00 -34.29 41.14
C ALA A 30 18.24 -34.35 40.19
N GLU A 31 18.95 -35.47 40.09
CA GLU A 31 20.26 -35.51 39.39
C GLU A 31 20.20 -35.96 37.91
N THR A 32 19.03 -36.36 37.39
CA THR A 32 18.91 -36.88 36.01
C THR A 32 17.96 -36.07 35.10
N GLU A 33 17.14 -35.17 35.64
CA GLU A 33 16.10 -34.47 34.86
C GLU A 33 16.58 -33.24 34.06
N PHE A 34 17.82 -32.77 34.26
CA PHE A 34 18.34 -31.56 33.61
C PHE A 34 19.36 -31.83 32.49
N GLN A 35 19.33 -33.02 31.88
CA GLN A 35 20.35 -33.41 30.89
C GLN A 35 20.29 -32.64 29.56
N HIS A 36 19.18 -31.96 29.24
CA HIS A 36 19.03 -31.19 28.00
C HIS A 36 18.39 -29.81 28.25
N LEU A 37 19.02 -28.76 27.71
CA LEU A 37 18.60 -27.36 27.88
C LEU A 37 17.17 -27.11 27.35
N SER A 38 16.75 -27.80 26.29
CA SER A 38 15.39 -27.74 25.77
C SER A 38 14.34 -28.15 26.81
N HIS A 39 14.64 -29.12 27.66
CA HIS A 39 13.70 -29.60 28.68
C HIS A 39 13.51 -28.57 29.80
N LEU A 40 14.57 -27.86 30.18
CA LEU A 40 14.49 -26.76 31.13
C LEU A 40 13.59 -25.64 30.61
N TYR A 41 13.80 -25.20 29.36
CA TYR A 41 12.95 -24.17 28.74
C TYR A 41 11.47 -24.60 28.65
N LEU A 42 11.20 -25.86 28.31
CA LEU A 42 9.83 -26.39 28.30
C LEU A 42 9.20 -26.44 29.70
N LYS A 43 9.95 -26.84 30.73
CA LYS A 43 9.47 -26.82 32.13
C LYS A 43 9.11 -25.42 32.60
N VAL A 44 9.81 -24.39 32.15
CA VAL A 44 9.50 -22.98 32.44
C VAL A 44 8.32 -22.47 31.61
N LEU A 45 8.24 -22.88 30.34
CA LEU A 45 7.18 -22.47 29.43
C LEU A 45 5.80 -23.00 29.85
N GLU A 46 5.72 -24.24 30.33
CA GLU A 46 4.45 -24.90 30.64
C GLU A 46 3.56 -24.15 31.65
N PRO A 47 4.03 -23.72 32.84
CA PRO A 47 3.20 -22.95 33.77
C PRO A 47 2.79 -21.59 33.18
N ILE A 48 3.64 -20.94 32.38
CA ILE A 48 3.30 -19.67 31.71
C ILE A 48 2.15 -19.87 30.71
N LEU A 49 2.15 -20.98 29.96
CA LEU A 49 1.05 -21.32 29.04
C LEU A 49 -0.24 -21.68 29.78
N GLN A 50 -0.15 -22.33 30.93
CA GLN A 50 -1.33 -22.62 31.77
C GLN A 50 -1.94 -21.33 32.32
N ASP A 51 -1.13 -20.40 32.81
CA ASP A 51 -1.60 -19.09 33.28
C ASP A 51 -2.27 -18.30 32.15
N LEU A 52 -1.70 -18.37 30.94
CA LEU A 52 -2.28 -17.75 29.74
C LEU A 52 -3.63 -18.40 29.36
N ALA A 53 -3.73 -19.73 29.41
CA ALA A 53 -4.98 -20.46 29.17
C ALA A 53 -6.08 -20.10 30.18
N ASN A 54 -5.69 -19.80 31.43
CA ASN A 54 -6.59 -19.34 32.49
C ASN A 54 -6.99 -17.86 32.36
N GLY A 55 -6.54 -17.16 31.31
CA GLY A 55 -6.92 -15.78 31.01
C GLY A 55 -6.07 -14.72 31.71
N SER A 56 -4.86 -15.07 32.19
CA SER A 56 -3.90 -14.08 32.70
C SER A 56 -3.54 -13.07 31.60
N ARG A 57 -3.51 -11.78 31.97
CA ARG A 57 -3.11 -10.68 31.07
C ARG A 57 -1.63 -10.32 31.15
N GLU A 58 -0.87 -11.02 32.01
CA GLU A 58 0.55 -10.75 32.21
C GLU A 58 1.40 -11.56 31.22
N HIS A 59 1.63 -10.99 30.02
CA HIS A 59 2.45 -11.62 28.98
C HIS A 59 3.97 -11.45 29.20
N GLN A 60 4.38 -10.67 30.21
CA GLN A 60 5.78 -10.28 30.40
C GLN A 60 6.72 -11.47 30.61
N LYS A 61 6.28 -12.51 31.34
CA LYS A 61 7.07 -13.73 31.56
C LYS A 61 7.30 -14.49 30.26
N LEU A 62 6.27 -14.57 29.40
CA LEU A 62 6.37 -15.17 28.07
C LEU A 62 7.34 -14.38 27.20
N TYR A 63 7.21 -13.06 27.12
CA TYR A 63 8.10 -12.22 26.32
C TYR A 63 9.55 -12.29 26.76
N GLN A 64 9.82 -12.32 28.07
CA GLN A 64 11.17 -12.47 28.60
C GLN A 64 11.81 -13.81 28.21
N LEU A 65 11.03 -14.90 28.29
CA LEU A 65 11.49 -16.24 27.89
C LEU A 65 11.77 -16.32 26.38
N ILE A 66 10.95 -15.69 25.56
CA ILE A 66 11.10 -15.72 24.10
C ILE A 66 12.24 -14.80 23.64
N SER A 67 12.38 -13.62 24.26
CA SER A 67 13.48 -12.70 24.00
C SER A 67 14.83 -13.28 24.42
N SER A 68 14.90 -14.14 25.45
CA SER A 68 16.17 -14.80 25.80
C SER A 68 16.68 -15.73 24.70
N LEU A 69 15.82 -16.10 23.74
CA LEU A 69 16.17 -16.94 22.60
C LEU A 69 16.49 -16.13 21.34
N SER A 70 16.51 -14.78 21.35
CA SER A 70 16.67 -13.97 20.13
C SER A 70 18.08 -13.92 19.58
N ASN A 71 19.09 -13.85 20.45
CA ASN A 71 20.48 -13.58 20.05
C ASN A 71 21.23 -14.87 19.66
N LEU A 72 22.16 -14.75 18.72
CA LEU A 72 23.06 -15.81 18.26
C LEU A 72 24.28 -15.96 19.18
N GLU A 73 24.08 -16.01 20.49
CA GLU A 73 25.17 -16.13 21.46
C GLU A 73 25.21 -17.55 22.05
N GLY A 74 26.37 -18.23 21.92
CA GLY A 74 26.59 -19.58 22.46
C GLY A 74 26.61 -20.70 21.42
N ASP A 75 26.32 -21.94 21.86
CA ASP A 75 26.26 -23.12 20.98
C ASP A 75 25.01 -23.04 20.10
N PHE A 76 25.22 -22.75 18.81
CA PHE A 76 24.17 -22.61 17.82
C PHE A 76 23.30 -23.88 17.67
N ASN A 77 23.89 -25.08 17.81
CA ASN A 77 23.14 -26.33 17.67
C ASN A 77 22.20 -26.57 18.85
N GLU A 78 22.66 -26.28 20.07
CA GLU A 78 21.80 -26.37 21.27
C GLU A 78 20.74 -25.27 21.27
N LEU A 79 21.09 -24.03 20.89
CA LEU A 79 20.12 -22.95 20.72
C LEU A 79 19.04 -23.31 19.70
N LYS A 80 19.41 -23.90 18.56
CA LYS A 80 18.48 -24.39 17.53
C LYS A 80 17.53 -25.45 18.09
N LYS A 81 18.02 -26.42 18.87
CA LYS A 81 17.19 -27.45 19.52
C LYS A 81 16.23 -26.85 20.54
N VAL A 82 16.66 -25.86 21.32
CA VAL A 82 15.82 -25.15 22.29
C VAL A 82 14.74 -24.35 21.57
N ARG A 83 15.12 -23.55 20.57
CA ARG A 83 14.19 -22.79 19.73
C ARG A 83 13.15 -23.71 19.08
N CYS A 84 13.55 -24.85 18.51
CA CYS A 84 12.61 -25.82 17.95
C CYS A 84 11.64 -26.39 18.99
N ALA A 85 12.13 -26.79 20.16
CA ALA A 85 11.28 -27.35 21.21
C ALA A 85 10.24 -26.33 21.71
N VAL A 86 10.66 -25.09 21.97
CA VAL A 86 9.79 -23.99 22.40
C VAL A 86 8.78 -23.63 21.32
N TRP A 87 9.25 -23.48 20.07
CA TRP A 87 8.40 -23.16 18.93
C TRP A 87 7.35 -24.24 18.68
N GLU A 88 7.72 -25.54 18.67
CA GLU A 88 6.76 -26.63 18.51
C GLU A 88 5.72 -26.66 19.63
N ARG A 89 6.12 -26.37 20.87
CA ARG A 89 5.20 -26.35 22.01
C ARG A 89 4.19 -25.21 21.91
N LEU A 90 4.64 -24.03 21.48
CA LEU A 90 3.80 -22.86 21.21
C LEU A 90 2.85 -23.11 20.04
N ALA A 91 3.33 -23.72 18.96
CA ALA A 91 2.52 -24.12 17.81
C ALA A 91 1.40 -25.09 18.21
N ARG A 92 1.71 -26.14 18.97
CA ARG A 92 0.69 -27.06 19.48
C ARG A 92 -0.30 -26.39 20.43
N PHE A 93 0.15 -25.40 21.20
CA PHE A 93 -0.73 -24.62 22.06
C PHE A 93 -1.71 -23.77 21.24
N SER A 94 -1.26 -23.08 20.19
CA SER A 94 -2.15 -22.24 19.38
C SER A 94 -3.17 -23.04 18.56
N GLU A 95 -2.87 -24.28 18.24
CA GLU A 95 -3.78 -25.22 17.56
C GLU A 95 -4.87 -25.79 18.47
N ASP A 96 -4.76 -25.67 19.80
CA ASP A 96 -5.77 -26.18 20.73
C ASP A 96 -7.09 -25.40 20.64
N LEU A 97 -8.13 -26.06 20.12
CA LEU A 97 -9.46 -25.50 19.92
C LEU A 97 -10.20 -25.21 21.23
N LEU A 98 -9.76 -25.77 22.37
CA LEU A 98 -10.35 -25.51 23.68
C LEU A 98 -9.95 -24.14 24.26
N LEU A 99 -8.89 -23.53 23.72
CA LEU A 99 -8.43 -22.21 24.15
C LEU A 99 -9.29 -21.09 23.57
N ALA A 100 -9.41 -20.00 24.33
CA ALA A 100 -10.07 -18.80 23.86
C ALA A 100 -9.38 -18.23 22.61
N SER A 101 -10.16 -17.74 21.63
CA SER A 101 -9.64 -17.29 20.34
C SER A 101 -8.61 -16.17 20.47
N ASN A 102 -8.77 -15.26 21.43
CA ASN A 102 -7.83 -14.18 21.70
C ASN A 102 -6.46 -14.71 22.19
N VAL A 103 -6.44 -15.80 22.96
CA VAL A 103 -5.20 -16.45 23.41
C VAL A 103 -4.50 -17.11 22.24
N ARG A 104 -5.24 -17.80 21.38
CA ARG A 104 -4.71 -18.45 20.17
C ARG A 104 -4.13 -17.44 19.18
N VAL A 105 -4.86 -16.34 18.93
CA VAL A 105 -4.41 -15.20 18.11
C VAL A 105 -3.11 -14.63 18.68
N HIS A 106 -3.04 -14.37 19.99
CA HIS A 106 -1.85 -13.82 20.62
C HIS A 106 -0.60 -14.70 20.43
N VAL A 107 -0.74 -16.02 20.61
CA VAL A 107 0.38 -16.96 20.42
C VAL A 107 0.78 -17.09 18.96
N LEU A 108 -0.18 -17.03 18.03
CA LEU A 108 0.12 -17.02 16.58
C LEU A 108 0.84 -15.74 16.13
N GLU A 109 0.45 -14.57 16.67
CA GLU A 109 1.18 -13.32 16.44
C GLU A 109 2.63 -13.41 16.92
N LEU A 110 2.84 -13.98 18.11
CA LEU A 110 4.16 -14.23 18.67
C LEU A 110 4.99 -15.15 17.77
N LEU A 111 4.41 -16.26 17.29
CA LEU A 111 5.07 -17.21 16.38
C LEU A 111 5.50 -16.57 15.05
N GLN A 112 4.65 -15.71 14.48
CA GLN A 112 4.99 -15.00 13.23
C GLN A 112 6.04 -13.91 13.44
N PHE A 113 5.96 -13.21 14.56
CA PHE A 113 6.90 -12.15 14.89
C PHE A 113 8.32 -12.69 15.12
N ILE A 114 8.46 -13.80 15.86
CA ILE A 114 9.79 -14.42 16.08
C ILE A 114 10.40 -14.97 14.79
N ALA A 115 9.56 -15.39 13.84
CA ALA A 115 10.00 -15.82 12.51
C ALA A 115 10.42 -14.66 11.58
N GLY A 116 10.36 -13.42 12.06
CA GLY A 116 10.78 -12.24 11.29
C GLY A 116 9.82 -11.85 10.17
N LYS A 117 8.59 -12.39 10.16
CA LYS A 117 7.57 -12.02 9.17
C LYS A 117 6.86 -10.73 9.59
N SER A 118 6.79 -9.78 8.68
CA SER A 118 6.09 -8.50 8.87
C SER A 118 4.60 -8.66 8.53
N VAL A 119 3.83 -9.21 9.46
CA VAL A 119 2.37 -9.20 9.33
C VAL A 119 1.84 -7.85 9.81
N LYS A 120 0.97 -7.23 9.01
CA LYS A 120 0.31 -5.97 9.40
C LYS A 120 -0.55 -6.21 10.64
N GLY A 121 -0.59 -5.22 11.54
CA GLY A 121 -1.43 -5.28 12.73
C GLY A 121 -0.89 -6.13 13.88
N LEU A 122 0.42 -6.42 13.96
CA LEU A 122 1.02 -7.02 15.16
C LEU A 122 0.82 -6.11 16.39
N SER A 123 0.57 -6.71 17.56
CA SER A 123 0.41 -5.97 18.81
C SER A 123 1.61 -5.07 19.11
N SER A 124 1.34 -3.80 19.45
CA SER A 124 2.38 -2.84 19.87
C SER A 124 3.13 -3.31 21.12
N GLU A 125 2.45 -4.04 22.00
CA GLU A 125 3.05 -4.67 23.17
C GLU A 125 4.12 -5.71 22.79
N LEU A 126 3.87 -6.49 21.73
CA LEU A 126 4.80 -7.49 21.23
C LEU A 126 6.05 -6.85 20.62
N GLN A 127 5.86 -5.81 19.80
CA GLN A 127 6.95 -5.10 19.13
C GLN A 127 7.90 -4.40 20.11
N LEU A 128 7.39 -3.95 21.26
CA LEU A 128 8.20 -3.27 22.28
C LEU A 128 8.97 -4.24 23.18
N ASN A 129 8.47 -5.46 23.37
CA ASN A 129 8.97 -6.39 24.41
C ASN A 129 9.68 -7.63 23.86
N VAL A 130 9.50 -7.96 22.58
CA VAL A 130 10.08 -9.16 21.95
C VAL A 130 11.02 -8.79 20.82
N HIS A 131 12.10 -9.56 20.65
CA HIS A 131 13.01 -9.43 19.51
C HIS A 131 12.85 -10.65 18.58
N PRO A 132 12.83 -10.46 17.25
CA PRO A 132 12.85 -11.58 16.31
C PRO A 132 14.06 -12.49 16.52
N TRP A 133 13.89 -13.78 16.23
CA TRP A 133 14.99 -14.74 16.34
C TRP A 133 15.91 -14.61 15.14
N VAL A 134 17.11 -14.04 15.35
CA VAL A 134 18.07 -13.82 14.26
C VAL A 134 18.49 -15.16 13.66
N GLY A 135 18.40 -15.25 12.32
CA GLY A 135 18.77 -16.44 11.54
C GLY A 135 17.84 -17.64 11.75
N TRP A 136 16.62 -17.42 12.24
CA TRP A 136 15.61 -18.48 12.39
C TRP A 136 14.88 -18.74 11.07
N ASP A 137 14.69 -20.03 10.77
CA ASP A 137 13.82 -20.53 9.72
C ASP A 137 13.03 -21.73 10.27
N GLU A 138 11.72 -21.74 10.09
CA GLU A 138 10.81 -22.77 10.58
C GLU A 138 11.07 -24.14 9.94
N SER A 139 11.58 -24.15 8.70
CA SER A 139 11.97 -25.38 7.97
C SER A 139 13.02 -26.20 8.73
N LEU A 140 13.78 -25.55 9.61
CA LEU A 140 14.87 -26.13 10.36
C LEU A 140 14.44 -27.17 11.40
N CYS A 141 13.17 -27.17 11.82
CA CYS A 141 12.62 -28.16 12.76
C CYS A 141 12.03 -29.39 12.05
N ALA A 142 11.67 -29.29 10.77
CA ALA A 142 11.09 -30.38 9.99
C ALA A 142 12.10 -31.50 9.68
N ASN A 143 13.40 -31.17 9.56
CA ASN A 143 14.47 -32.11 9.23
C ASN A 143 14.70 -33.23 10.28
N ASN A 144 14.14 -33.11 11.49
CA ASN A 144 14.28 -34.15 12.52
C ASN A 144 13.18 -35.23 12.46
N LYS A 145 12.09 -35.01 11.71
CA LYS A 145 10.97 -35.97 11.60
C LYS A 145 11.09 -36.89 10.38
N SER A 146 11.89 -36.54 9.37
CA SER A 146 12.03 -37.31 8.12
C SER A 146 12.86 -38.59 8.24
N GLN A 147 13.42 -38.91 9.40
CA GLN A 147 14.31 -40.08 9.56
C GLN A 147 13.61 -41.33 10.15
N ILE A 148 12.31 -41.32 10.45
CA ILE A 148 11.64 -42.46 11.12
C ILE A 148 10.51 -43.12 10.29
N THR A 149 10.02 -42.54 9.21
CA THR A 149 9.01 -43.22 8.37
C THR A 149 9.23 -42.97 6.89
N SER A 150 9.98 -43.87 6.25
CA SER A 150 10.06 -44.01 4.80
C SER A 150 8.84 -44.75 4.26
N ASN A 151 8.30 -44.20 3.15
CA ASN A 151 7.26 -44.72 2.24
C ASN A 151 5.80 -44.45 2.62
N ASP A 152 5.26 -43.31 2.18
CA ASP A 152 4.19 -43.32 1.17
C ASP A 152 4.08 -41.94 0.50
N GLY A 153 3.67 -41.93 -0.78
CA GLY A 153 3.69 -40.74 -1.63
C GLY A 153 2.56 -39.72 -1.37
N LEU A 154 2.88 -38.46 -1.69
CA LEU A 154 2.01 -37.25 -1.81
C LEU A 154 1.62 -36.53 -0.49
N PRO A 155 1.33 -35.20 -0.49
CA PRO A 155 1.55 -34.15 -1.48
C PRO A 155 2.60 -33.12 -1.03
N GLU A 156 2.91 -32.18 -1.94
CA GLU A 156 3.81 -31.05 -1.74
C GLU A 156 3.61 -30.38 -0.37
N GLN A 157 4.75 -30.21 0.30
CA GLN A 157 4.87 -29.72 1.66
C GLN A 157 4.33 -28.28 1.73
N ILE A 158 3.06 -28.11 2.12
CA ILE A 158 2.50 -26.80 2.44
C ILE A 158 3.34 -26.23 3.59
N ASP A 159 4.02 -25.13 3.28
CA ASP A 159 4.92 -24.40 4.15
C ASP A 159 4.24 -24.12 5.50
N THR A 160 4.70 -24.72 6.61
CA THR A 160 4.04 -24.61 7.94
C THR A 160 3.76 -23.17 8.34
N SER A 161 4.60 -22.25 7.87
CA SER A 161 4.48 -20.82 8.08
C SER A 161 3.26 -20.20 7.37
N SER A 162 2.93 -20.63 6.14
CA SER A 162 1.74 -20.16 5.43
C SER A 162 0.45 -20.61 6.11
N ARG A 163 0.47 -21.80 6.74
CA ARG A 163 -0.62 -22.31 7.56
C ARG A 163 -0.86 -21.45 8.81
N PHE A 164 0.19 -21.04 9.52
CA PHE A 164 0.03 -20.15 10.68
C PHE A 164 -0.46 -18.77 10.29
N THR A 165 0.01 -18.21 9.16
CA THR A 165 -0.52 -16.94 8.64
C THR A 165 -2.00 -17.05 8.29
N SER A 166 -2.39 -18.09 7.55
CA SER A 166 -3.79 -18.33 7.18
C SER A 166 -4.67 -18.55 8.42
N THR A 167 -4.17 -19.28 9.42
CA THR A 167 -4.90 -19.51 10.68
C THR A 167 -5.06 -18.24 11.50
N LEU A 168 -4.02 -17.40 11.59
CA LEU A 168 -4.11 -16.13 12.30
C LEU A 168 -5.12 -15.19 11.63
N VAL A 169 -5.03 -15.04 10.30
CA VAL A 169 -5.94 -14.19 9.53
C VAL A 169 -7.38 -14.69 9.64
N ALA A 170 -7.60 -16.00 9.56
CA ALA A 170 -8.92 -16.60 9.74
C ALA A 170 -9.51 -16.34 11.13
N LEU A 171 -8.71 -16.48 12.20
CA LEU A 171 -9.16 -16.22 13.57
C LEU A 171 -9.45 -14.73 13.81
N ARG A 172 -8.60 -13.82 13.34
CA ARG A 172 -8.84 -12.37 13.42
C ARG A 172 -10.09 -11.96 12.66
N SER A 173 -10.26 -12.50 11.45
CA SER A 173 -11.46 -12.25 10.64
C SER A 173 -12.72 -12.74 11.35
N SER A 174 -12.66 -13.91 12.00
CA SER A 174 -13.76 -14.44 12.81
C SER A 174 -14.08 -13.56 14.02
N GLN A 175 -13.05 -13.01 14.69
CA GLN A 175 -13.23 -12.07 15.80
C GLN A 175 -13.91 -10.78 15.34
N LEU A 176 -13.49 -10.20 14.21
CA LEU A 176 -14.14 -9.05 13.59
C LEU A 176 -15.60 -9.36 13.21
N MET A 177 -15.84 -10.56 12.68
CA MET A 177 -17.16 -11.00 12.24
C MET A 177 -18.17 -11.17 13.39
N THR A 178 -17.74 -11.32 14.64
CA THR A 178 -18.65 -11.39 15.80
C THR A 178 -19.57 -10.18 15.92
N ALA A 179 -19.15 -9.02 15.41
CA ALA A 179 -19.96 -7.80 15.37
C ALA A 179 -21.12 -7.86 14.37
N ILE A 180 -20.98 -8.66 13.31
CA ILE A 180 -21.98 -8.81 12.24
C ILE A 180 -22.86 -10.04 12.49
N SER A 181 -22.23 -11.19 12.78
CA SER A 181 -22.91 -12.47 13.00
C SER A 181 -22.18 -13.29 14.06
N PRO A 182 -22.68 -13.30 15.31
CA PRO A 182 -22.13 -14.13 16.38
C PRO A 182 -22.28 -15.62 16.01
N GLY A 183 -21.17 -16.29 15.73
CA GLY A 183 -21.13 -17.71 15.37
C GLY A 183 -20.74 -18.01 13.92
N PHE A 184 -20.48 -16.99 13.09
CA PHE A 184 -19.81 -17.21 11.80
C PHE A 184 -18.31 -17.41 12.05
N GLU A 185 -17.79 -18.58 11.69
CA GLU A 185 -16.38 -18.91 11.82
C GLU A 185 -15.74 -18.99 10.43
N ILE A 186 -14.63 -18.27 10.25
CA ILE A 186 -13.79 -18.33 9.07
C ILE A 186 -12.64 -19.27 9.42
N THR A 187 -12.46 -20.30 8.60
CA THR A 187 -11.43 -21.33 8.80
C THR A 187 -10.22 -21.07 7.89
N PRO A 188 -9.06 -21.67 8.16
CA PRO A 188 -7.90 -21.58 7.26
C PRO A 188 -8.20 -22.15 5.87
N ASP A 189 -9.08 -23.15 5.79
CA ASP A 189 -9.49 -23.78 4.52
C ASP A 189 -10.26 -22.80 3.63
N ASP A 190 -11.05 -21.90 4.24
CA ASP A 190 -11.73 -20.82 3.53
C ASP A 190 -10.75 -19.81 2.91
N LEU A 191 -9.49 -19.76 3.36
CA LEU A 191 -8.44 -18.85 2.86
C LEU A 191 -7.35 -19.56 2.07
N SER A 192 -7.54 -20.85 1.77
CA SER A 192 -6.52 -21.69 1.11
C SER A 192 -6.31 -21.38 -0.37
N SER A 193 -7.32 -20.83 -1.05
CA SER A 193 -7.24 -20.38 -2.44
C SER A 193 -8.04 -19.10 -2.66
N VAL A 194 -7.82 -18.44 -3.79
CA VAL A 194 -8.58 -17.24 -4.18
C VAL A 194 -10.07 -17.57 -4.27
N ASP A 195 -10.43 -18.69 -4.92
CA ASP A 195 -11.83 -19.07 -5.13
C ASP A 195 -12.57 -19.37 -3.81
N THR A 196 -11.91 -20.04 -2.86
CA THR A 196 -12.51 -20.32 -1.55
C THR A 196 -12.64 -19.04 -0.72
N ALA A 197 -11.64 -18.15 -0.79
CA ALA A 197 -11.68 -16.86 -0.12
C ALA A 197 -12.82 -15.99 -0.67
N VAL A 198 -12.92 -15.81 -1.99
CA VAL A 198 -14.00 -15.07 -2.63
C VAL A 198 -15.36 -15.66 -2.25
N SER A 199 -15.52 -16.98 -2.36
CA SER A 199 -16.76 -17.67 -1.97
C SER A 199 -17.12 -17.45 -0.50
N CYS A 200 -16.14 -17.43 0.40
CA CYS A 200 -16.34 -17.13 1.82
C CYS A 200 -16.75 -15.67 2.01
N PHE A 201 -16.05 -14.73 1.39
CA PHE A 201 -16.34 -13.30 1.50
C PHE A 201 -17.75 -12.96 1.02
N LEU A 202 -18.20 -13.54 -0.09
CA LEU A 202 -19.56 -13.33 -0.59
C LEU A 202 -20.62 -13.80 0.42
N LYS A 203 -20.36 -14.86 1.20
CA LYS A 203 -21.24 -15.27 2.31
C LYS A 203 -21.25 -14.23 3.43
N LEU A 204 -20.09 -13.63 3.75
CA LEU A 204 -20.01 -12.55 4.74
C LEU A 204 -20.85 -11.33 4.29
N CYS A 205 -20.70 -10.92 3.02
CA CYS A 205 -21.48 -9.86 2.40
C CYS A 205 -23.00 -10.12 2.48
N ALA A 206 -23.43 -11.38 2.29
CA ALA A 206 -24.85 -11.74 2.35
C ALA A 206 -25.46 -11.61 3.76
N VAL A 207 -24.65 -11.72 4.81
CA VAL A 207 -25.12 -11.61 6.21
C VAL A 207 -25.01 -10.16 6.72
N ALA A 208 -24.16 -9.33 6.11
CA ALA A 208 -24.01 -7.93 6.46
C ALA A 208 -25.25 -7.10 6.05
N ASN A 209 -26.03 -6.66 7.05
CA ASN A 209 -27.30 -5.95 6.83
C ASN A 209 -27.35 -4.51 7.40
N ALA A 210 -26.29 -4.03 8.04
CA ALA A 210 -26.22 -2.69 8.63
C ALA A 210 -25.01 -1.91 8.08
N ASP A 211 -25.13 -0.59 8.00
CA ASP A 211 -24.06 0.29 7.50
C ASP A 211 -22.69 0.09 8.19
N PRO A 212 -22.56 0.00 9.54
CA PRO A 212 -21.27 -0.23 10.17
C PRO A 212 -20.66 -1.61 9.87
N HIS A 213 -21.46 -2.58 9.36
CA HIS A 213 -20.92 -3.87 8.94
C HIS A 213 -20.01 -3.72 7.72
N LEU A 214 -20.23 -2.69 6.87
CA LEU A 214 -19.40 -2.46 5.69
C LEU A 214 -17.96 -2.11 6.09
N ASP A 215 -17.77 -1.32 7.15
CA ASP A 215 -16.44 -0.99 7.66
C ASP A 215 -15.70 -2.22 8.18
N VAL A 216 -16.42 -3.13 8.85
CA VAL A 216 -15.87 -4.41 9.31
C VAL A 216 -15.46 -5.30 8.13
N LEU A 217 -16.29 -5.37 7.07
CA LEU A 217 -15.96 -6.14 5.86
C LEU A 217 -14.73 -5.59 5.13
N VAL A 218 -14.57 -4.26 5.06
CA VAL A 218 -13.37 -3.64 4.48
C VAL A 218 -12.13 -4.05 5.27
N VAL A 219 -12.16 -3.97 6.60
CA VAL A 219 -11.02 -4.38 7.44
C VAL A 219 -10.68 -5.86 7.26
N ILE A 220 -11.69 -6.74 7.18
CA ILE A 220 -11.47 -8.16 6.90
C ILE A 220 -10.76 -8.35 5.55
N LEU A 221 -11.23 -7.66 4.50
CA LEU A 221 -10.65 -7.80 3.17
C LEU A 221 -9.21 -7.26 3.09
N GLU A 222 -8.91 -6.18 3.81
CA GLU A 222 -7.55 -5.65 3.95
C GLU A 222 -6.59 -6.62 4.67
N GLU A 223 -7.06 -7.35 5.69
CA GLU A 223 -6.26 -8.40 6.33
C GLU A 223 -5.97 -9.55 5.35
N TRP A 224 -6.91 -9.86 4.46
CA TRP A 224 -6.76 -10.92 3.47
C TRP A 224 -5.83 -10.55 2.32
N GLU A 225 -5.72 -9.27 1.95
CA GLU A 225 -4.77 -8.80 0.93
C GLU A 225 -3.37 -9.38 1.19
N GLY A 226 -2.92 -9.36 2.45
CA GLY A 226 -1.58 -9.85 2.85
C GLY A 226 -1.31 -11.32 2.53
N LEU A 227 -2.35 -12.15 2.41
CA LEU A 227 -2.22 -13.57 2.04
C LEU A 227 -2.07 -13.78 0.54
N PHE A 228 -2.73 -12.94 -0.26
CA PHE A 228 -2.84 -13.10 -1.71
C PHE A 228 -2.00 -12.09 -2.49
N MET A 229 -1.13 -11.32 -1.83
CA MET A 229 -0.27 -10.35 -2.51
C MET A 229 0.54 -11.02 -3.63
N ILE A 230 0.43 -10.46 -4.82
CA ILE A 230 1.24 -10.85 -5.98
C ILE A 230 2.68 -10.45 -5.65
N LYS A 231 3.55 -11.43 -5.38
CA LYS A 231 4.99 -11.16 -5.44
C LYS A 231 5.30 -10.85 -6.89
N LYS A 232 5.69 -9.61 -7.20
CA LYS A 232 6.50 -9.36 -8.38
C LYS A 232 7.74 -10.21 -8.17
N GLU A 233 7.85 -11.32 -8.90
CA GLU A 233 9.15 -11.94 -9.11
C GLU A 233 10.02 -10.81 -9.66
N GLU A 234 10.98 -10.34 -8.86
CA GLU A 234 12.18 -9.77 -9.44
C GLU A 234 12.65 -10.86 -10.39
N GLU A 235 12.48 -10.64 -11.70
CA GLU A 235 13.13 -11.44 -12.72
C GLU A 235 14.58 -11.59 -12.25
N ALA A 236 14.91 -12.79 -11.78
CA ALA A 236 16.27 -13.15 -11.46
C ALA A 236 17.04 -12.82 -12.73
N SER A 237 17.84 -11.75 -12.66
CA SER A 237 18.78 -11.39 -13.69
C SER A 237 19.49 -12.69 -14.06
N PRO A 238 19.42 -13.15 -15.32
CA PRO A 238 19.95 -14.46 -15.66
C PRO A 238 21.42 -14.44 -15.28
N GLU A 239 21.77 -15.28 -14.30
CA GLU A 239 23.14 -15.60 -13.98
C GLU A 239 23.82 -15.94 -15.30
N LEU A 240 24.81 -15.12 -15.65
CA LEU A 240 25.69 -15.36 -16.78
C LEU A 240 26.21 -16.79 -16.65
N SER A 241 25.67 -17.66 -17.50
CA SER A 241 26.15 -19.02 -17.68
C SER A 241 27.65 -18.97 -17.91
N ASN A 242 28.38 -19.68 -17.05
CA ASN A 242 29.80 -19.96 -17.10
C ASN A 242 30.38 -19.95 -18.53
N ALA A 243 31.07 -18.88 -18.88
CA ALA A 243 32.05 -18.87 -19.97
C ALA A 243 33.44 -18.85 -19.33
N GLU A 244 34.05 -20.01 -19.34
CA GLU A 244 35.43 -20.25 -18.98
C GLU A 244 36.36 -19.55 -20.00
N ASN A 245 37.39 -18.89 -19.47
CA ASN A 245 38.67 -18.51 -20.09
C ASN A 245 38.88 -17.18 -20.86
N SER A 246 39.96 -16.55 -20.40
CA SER A 246 40.98 -15.79 -21.13
C SER A 246 40.76 -14.28 -21.28
N TRP A 247 41.43 -13.56 -20.38
CA TRP A 247 41.76 -12.14 -20.56
C TRP A 247 42.72 -11.98 -21.75
N SER A 248 42.34 -11.16 -22.72
CA SER A 248 43.33 -10.47 -23.57
C SER A 248 42.82 -9.07 -23.90
N ASP A 249 43.65 -8.09 -23.54
CA ASP A 249 43.60 -6.71 -24.00
C ASP A 249 43.70 -6.66 -25.54
N ASP A 250 42.79 -5.94 -26.20
CA ASP A 250 43.07 -5.28 -27.47
C ASP A 250 42.07 -4.12 -27.66
N TRP A 251 42.56 -2.93 -27.32
CA TRP A 251 42.04 -1.66 -27.83
C TRP A 251 42.67 -1.43 -29.20
N ASP A 252 41.87 -1.42 -30.29
CA ASP A 252 41.93 -0.35 -31.29
C ASP A 252 40.89 -0.49 -32.43
N GLU A 253 40.35 0.68 -32.78
CA GLU A 253 39.97 1.16 -34.12
C GLU A 253 38.91 0.42 -34.97
N GLY A 254 37.79 1.11 -35.23
CA GLY A 254 36.89 0.78 -36.34
C GLY A 254 35.67 1.69 -36.44
N TRP A 255 35.84 2.85 -37.07
CA TRP A 255 34.78 3.81 -37.41
C TRP A 255 33.80 3.25 -38.48
N GLU A 256 32.53 3.64 -38.34
CA GLU A 256 31.50 3.74 -39.40
C GLU A 256 30.94 2.45 -40.04
N SER A 257 29.68 2.13 -39.73
CA SER A 257 28.66 2.02 -40.78
C SER A 257 27.27 2.40 -40.25
N PHE A 258 26.73 3.49 -40.80
CA PHE A 258 25.31 3.77 -40.79
C PHE A 258 24.63 2.82 -41.79
N GLN A 259 23.68 2.03 -41.33
CA GLN A 259 22.55 1.61 -42.15
C GLN A 259 21.28 1.91 -41.35
N GLU A 260 20.48 2.83 -41.89
CA GLU A 260 19.09 3.03 -41.58
C GLU A 260 18.37 1.67 -41.64
N ILE A 261 18.00 1.15 -40.47
CA ILE A 261 16.96 0.14 -40.37
C ILE A 261 15.77 0.89 -39.80
N GLU A 262 14.75 1.06 -40.65
CA GLU A 262 13.40 1.49 -40.26
C GLU A 262 13.05 0.87 -38.92
N ALA A 263 12.63 1.72 -37.97
CA ALA A 263 12.11 1.28 -36.69
C ALA A 263 10.79 0.53 -36.93
N LEU A 264 10.91 -0.74 -37.34
CA LEU A 264 9.85 -1.73 -37.30
C LEU A 264 9.31 -1.69 -35.88
N GLU A 265 8.04 -1.33 -35.79
CA GLU A 265 7.20 -1.29 -34.61
C GLU A 265 7.57 -2.41 -33.65
N ARG A 266 8.43 -2.10 -32.67
CA ARG A 266 8.46 -2.89 -31.44
C ARG A 266 7.16 -2.56 -30.75
N GLU A 267 6.14 -3.38 -31.01
CA GLU A 267 5.06 -3.63 -30.06
C GLU A 267 5.73 -3.74 -28.69
N LYS A 268 5.62 -2.68 -27.89
CA LYS A 268 5.87 -2.78 -26.46
C LYS A 268 4.88 -3.84 -26.01
N LYS A 269 5.37 -5.05 -25.71
CA LYS A 269 4.65 -5.97 -24.83
C LYS A 269 4.24 -5.13 -23.64
N GLY A 270 2.97 -4.75 -23.60
CA GLY A 270 2.44 -3.94 -22.52
C GLY A 270 2.74 -4.69 -21.23
N ASP A 271 3.27 -3.99 -20.24
CA ASP A 271 3.19 -4.48 -18.86
C ASP A 271 1.74 -4.88 -18.65
N SER A 272 1.46 -6.18 -18.64
CA SER A 272 0.10 -6.69 -18.51
C SER A 272 -0.41 -6.17 -17.18
N LEU A 273 -1.49 -5.38 -17.22
CA LEU A 273 -2.09 -4.80 -16.05
C LEU A 273 -2.40 -5.92 -15.06
N LEU A 274 -1.71 -5.94 -13.92
CA LEU A 274 -1.93 -6.95 -12.88
C LEU A 274 -3.24 -6.61 -12.17
N ILE A 275 -4.21 -7.53 -12.22
CA ILE A 275 -5.49 -7.42 -11.51
C ILE A 275 -5.33 -8.06 -10.13
N HIS A 276 -5.90 -7.41 -9.11
CA HIS A 276 -5.85 -7.91 -7.75
C HIS A 276 -6.53 -9.29 -7.64
N PRO A 277 -5.94 -10.30 -6.97
CA PRO A 277 -6.53 -11.64 -6.92
C PRO A 277 -7.93 -11.65 -6.28
N LEU A 278 -8.15 -10.81 -5.28
CA LEU A 278 -9.46 -10.62 -4.64
C LEU A 278 -10.35 -9.55 -5.32
N HIS A 279 -10.17 -9.27 -6.61
CA HIS A 279 -10.95 -8.23 -7.31
C HIS A 279 -12.47 -8.46 -7.20
N GLU A 280 -12.96 -9.70 -7.31
CA GLU A 280 -14.38 -10.01 -7.15
C GLU A 280 -14.93 -9.61 -5.77
N SER A 281 -14.15 -9.86 -4.71
CA SER A 281 -14.49 -9.44 -3.34
C SER A 281 -14.52 -7.91 -3.21
N TRP A 282 -13.54 -7.21 -3.82
CA TRP A 282 -13.49 -5.75 -3.88
C TRP A 282 -14.68 -5.16 -4.66
N THR A 283 -15.05 -5.78 -5.77
CA THR A 283 -16.22 -5.41 -6.56
C THR A 283 -17.50 -5.52 -5.73
N GLU A 284 -17.68 -6.60 -4.97
CA GLU A 284 -18.89 -6.78 -4.18
C GLU A 284 -18.99 -5.78 -3.02
N ILE A 285 -17.89 -5.50 -2.31
CA ILE A 285 -17.91 -4.46 -1.26
C ILE A 285 -18.17 -3.07 -1.86
N PHE A 286 -17.64 -2.75 -3.05
CA PHE A 286 -17.94 -1.49 -3.72
C PHE A 286 -19.41 -1.39 -4.12
N LYS A 287 -20.03 -2.47 -4.62
CA LYS A 287 -21.49 -2.49 -4.87
C LYS A 287 -22.28 -2.19 -3.58
N LEU A 288 -21.88 -2.77 -2.45
CA LEU A 288 -22.54 -2.52 -1.16
C LEU A 288 -22.36 -1.06 -0.69
N LEU A 289 -21.15 -0.51 -0.78
CA LEU A 289 -20.87 0.89 -0.45
C LEU A 289 -21.65 1.86 -1.34
N ILE A 290 -21.74 1.59 -2.65
CA ILE A 290 -22.52 2.41 -3.59
C ILE A 290 -24.02 2.34 -3.25
N LYS A 291 -24.56 1.14 -2.95
CA LYS A 291 -25.94 0.98 -2.49
C LYS A 291 -26.21 1.75 -1.20
N ALA A 292 -25.23 1.83 -0.29
CA ALA A 292 -25.26 2.63 0.93
C ALA A 292 -25.01 4.14 0.70
N SER A 293 -24.87 4.58 -0.55
CA SER A 293 -24.53 5.98 -0.91
C SER A 293 -23.17 6.47 -0.41
N ARG A 294 -22.23 5.55 -0.13
CA ARG A 294 -20.86 5.79 0.35
C ARG A 294 -19.82 5.79 -0.78
N VAL A 295 -20.14 6.40 -1.93
CA VAL A 295 -19.26 6.40 -3.12
C VAL A 295 -17.90 7.08 -2.87
N LYS A 296 -17.83 8.04 -1.95
CA LYS A 296 -16.56 8.67 -1.55
C LYS A 296 -15.59 7.69 -0.89
N ASP A 297 -16.11 6.70 -0.17
CA ASP A 297 -15.28 5.68 0.47
C ASP A 297 -14.70 4.73 -0.58
N VAL A 298 -15.46 4.45 -1.65
CA VAL A 298 -14.95 3.72 -2.82
C VAL A 298 -13.77 4.47 -3.45
N LEU A 299 -13.88 5.79 -3.67
CA LEU A 299 -12.76 6.60 -4.18
C LEU A 299 -11.54 6.52 -3.25
N LYS A 300 -11.76 6.61 -1.93
CA LYS A 300 -10.70 6.52 -0.92
C LYS A 300 -9.98 5.17 -0.97
N LEU A 301 -10.71 4.07 -1.08
CA LEU A 301 -10.14 2.72 -1.14
C LEU A 301 -9.35 2.49 -2.43
N ILE A 302 -9.87 2.94 -3.58
CA ILE A 302 -9.14 2.88 -4.85
C ILE A 302 -7.88 3.73 -4.77
N ASP A 303 -7.95 4.98 -4.29
CA ASP A 303 -6.76 5.83 -4.10
C ASP A 303 -5.71 5.16 -3.20
N GLN A 304 -6.15 4.56 -2.10
CA GLN A 304 -5.28 3.83 -1.17
C GLN A 304 -4.53 2.66 -1.82
N SER A 305 -5.13 2.00 -2.82
CA SER A 305 -4.51 0.90 -3.55
C SER A 305 -3.43 1.30 -4.56
N ILE A 306 -3.42 2.56 -5.06
CA ILE A 306 -2.52 2.98 -6.16
C ILE A 306 -1.04 2.74 -5.84
N LEU A 307 -0.65 2.88 -4.57
CA LEU A 307 0.73 2.69 -4.12
C LEU A 307 1.01 1.27 -3.58
N LYS A 308 -0.01 0.40 -3.48
CA LYS A 308 0.15 -0.97 -3.01
C LYS A 308 0.68 -1.85 -4.16
N PRO A 309 1.60 -2.79 -3.91
CA PRO A 309 2.11 -3.71 -4.93
C PRO A 309 1.10 -4.81 -5.35
N GLY A 310 -0.20 -4.63 -5.15
CA GLY A 310 -1.23 -5.67 -5.30
C GLY A 310 -1.99 -5.70 -6.64
N GLY A 311 -1.60 -4.86 -7.60
CA GLY A 311 -2.36 -4.71 -8.84
C GLY A 311 -3.61 -3.83 -8.68
N VAL A 312 -4.41 -3.73 -9.74
CA VAL A 312 -5.64 -2.92 -9.79
C VAL A 312 -6.77 -3.67 -9.11
N LEU A 313 -7.48 -3.01 -8.18
CA LEU A 313 -8.54 -3.64 -7.39
C LEU A 313 -9.72 -4.18 -8.18
N LEU A 314 -9.96 -3.62 -9.37
CA LEU A 314 -11.10 -3.96 -10.22
C LEU A 314 -10.57 -4.35 -11.58
N ASP A 315 -11.13 -5.40 -12.18
CA ASP A 315 -10.96 -5.64 -13.61
C ASP A 315 -11.81 -4.64 -14.44
N GLU A 316 -11.58 -4.62 -15.75
CA GLU A 316 -12.26 -3.69 -16.65
C GLU A 316 -13.78 -3.94 -16.75
N GLY A 317 -14.22 -5.19 -16.74
CA GLY A 317 -15.63 -5.57 -16.78
C GLY A 317 -16.35 -5.17 -15.50
N ASP A 318 -15.75 -5.44 -14.34
CA ASP A 318 -16.28 -5.01 -13.05
C ASP A 318 -16.32 -3.49 -12.90
N ALA A 319 -15.27 -2.79 -13.33
CA ALA A 319 -15.24 -1.34 -13.36
C ALA A 319 -16.37 -0.76 -14.24
N ARG A 320 -16.63 -1.37 -15.40
CA ARG A 320 -17.74 -1.00 -16.30
C ARG A 320 -19.10 -1.20 -15.62
N ASN A 321 -19.32 -2.34 -14.98
CA ASN A 321 -20.56 -2.64 -14.26
C ASN A 321 -20.82 -1.63 -13.14
N LEU A 322 -19.80 -1.29 -12.36
CA LEU A 322 -19.90 -0.29 -11.29
C LEU A 322 -20.16 1.11 -11.85
N ASN A 323 -19.50 1.47 -12.95
CA ASN A 323 -19.72 2.74 -13.64
C ASN A 323 -21.17 2.90 -14.08
N ASP A 324 -21.79 1.86 -14.66
CA ASP A 324 -23.19 1.90 -15.08
C ASP A 324 -24.16 2.13 -13.92
N ILE A 325 -23.87 1.54 -12.75
CA ILE A 325 -24.64 1.76 -11.51
C ILE A 325 -24.52 3.22 -11.05
N ILE A 326 -23.29 3.75 -10.97
CA ILE A 326 -23.04 5.11 -10.45
C ILE A 326 -23.50 6.18 -11.45
N LEU A 327 -23.38 5.96 -12.76
CA LEU A 327 -23.83 6.92 -13.78
C LEU A 327 -25.33 7.25 -13.65
N GLY A 328 -26.14 6.28 -13.21
CA GLY A 328 -27.56 6.50 -12.92
C GLY A 328 -27.81 7.37 -11.69
N MET A 329 -26.84 7.46 -10.78
CA MET A 329 -26.93 8.20 -9.51
C MET A 329 -26.25 9.58 -9.60
N ASP A 330 -24.96 9.61 -9.96
CA ASP A 330 -24.12 10.80 -10.03
C ASP A 330 -23.05 10.63 -11.11
N CYS A 331 -23.21 11.35 -12.22
CA CYS A 331 -22.27 11.31 -13.34
C CYS A 331 -20.87 11.87 -13.00
N PHE A 332 -20.74 12.79 -12.04
CA PHE A 332 -19.44 13.30 -11.63
C PHE A 332 -18.69 12.24 -10.83
N MET A 333 -19.37 11.58 -9.89
CA MET A 333 -18.77 10.50 -9.10
C MET A 333 -18.36 9.32 -9.97
N ALA A 334 -19.17 8.94 -10.96
CA ALA A 334 -18.81 7.90 -11.93
C ALA A 334 -17.51 8.25 -12.67
N SER A 335 -17.42 9.47 -13.23
CA SER A 335 -16.20 9.93 -13.90
C SER A 335 -14.99 9.99 -12.96
N LYS A 336 -15.16 10.45 -11.71
CA LYS A 336 -14.07 10.47 -10.73
C LYS A 336 -13.53 9.06 -10.44
N MET A 337 -14.42 8.09 -10.27
CA MET A 337 -14.02 6.70 -10.06
C MET A 337 -13.27 6.15 -11.27
N MET A 338 -13.77 6.37 -12.49
CA MET A 338 -13.10 5.88 -13.70
C MET A 338 -11.74 6.55 -13.94
N LEU A 339 -11.57 7.83 -13.60
CA LEU A 339 -10.30 8.54 -13.69
C LEU A 339 -9.22 8.02 -12.73
N LEU A 340 -9.59 7.31 -11.66
CA LEU A 340 -8.65 6.63 -10.77
C LEU A 340 -8.14 5.30 -11.35
N LEU A 341 -8.91 4.68 -12.25
CA LEU A 341 -8.59 3.38 -12.82
C LEU A 341 -7.78 3.52 -14.11
N PRO A 342 -6.89 2.58 -14.44
CA PRO A 342 -6.00 2.66 -15.60
C PRO A 342 -6.65 2.22 -16.93
N TYR A 343 -7.98 2.36 -17.05
CA TYR A 343 -8.74 1.92 -18.23
C TYR A 343 -9.11 3.12 -19.12
N GLU A 344 -8.26 3.45 -20.10
CA GLU A 344 -8.46 4.63 -20.96
C GLU A 344 -9.82 4.61 -21.67
N GLY A 345 -10.28 3.44 -22.12
CA GLY A 345 -11.60 3.27 -22.74
C GLY A 345 -12.74 3.72 -21.82
N LEU A 346 -12.75 3.23 -20.57
CA LEU A 346 -13.78 3.58 -19.58
C LEU A 346 -13.66 5.05 -19.11
N GLN A 347 -12.45 5.59 -19.02
CA GLN A 347 -12.23 7.02 -18.76
C GLN A 347 -12.89 7.87 -19.86
N VAL A 348 -12.68 7.51 -21.14
CA VAL A 348 -13.28 8.19 -22.29
C VAL A 348 -14.81 8.06 -22.32
N GLU A 349 -15.34 6.87 -22.09
CA GLU A 349 -16.78 6.60 -22.02
C GLU A 349 -17.46 7.46 -20.93
N SER A 350 -16.91 7.42 -19.72
CA SER A 350 -17.46 8.15 -18.56
C SER A 350 -17.36 9.68 -18.74
N LEU A 351 -16.24 10.20 -19.25
CA LEU A 351 -16.10 11.63 -19.56
C LEU A 351 -17.07 12.10 -20.67
N THR A 352 -17.36 11.22 -21.64
CA THR A 352 -18.34 11.51 -22.69
C THR A 352 -19.74 11.63 -22.10
N ALA A 353 -20.12 10.71 -21.21
CA ALA A 353 -21.39 10.77 -20.49
C ALA A 353 -21.52 12.05 -19.64
N LEU A 354 -20.47 12.40 -18.89
CA LEU A 354 -20.40 13.64 -18.12
C LEU A 354 -20.55 14.89 -19.00
N GLY A 355 -19.84 14.94 -20.14
CA GLY A 355 -19.91 16.07 -21.06
C GLY A 355 -21.30 16.26 -21.66
N ASN A 356 -22.01 15.17 -21.93
CA ASN A 356 -23.40 15.21 -22.39
C ASN A 356 -24.37 15.67 -21.30
N LYS A 357 -24.15 15.26 -20.04
CA LYS A 357 -24.93 15.74 -18.89
C LYS A 357 -24.71 17.23 -18.61
N MET A 358 -23.48 17.72 -18.70
CA MET A 358 -23.17 19.14 -18.52
C MET A 358 -23.91 20.05 -19.53
N LYS A 359 -24.05 19.60 -20.78
CA LYS A 359 -24.81 20.34 -21.81
C LYS A 359 -26.29 20.50 -21.46
N GLN A 360 -26.85 19.65 -20.60
CA GLN A 360 -28.24 19.69 -20.17
C GLN A 360 -28.48 20.64 -18.98
N GLY A 361 -27.42 21.29 -18.47
CA GLY A 361 -27.48 22.17 -17.31
C GLY A 361 -27.28 21.41 -16.00
N THR A 362 -26.34 21.90 -15.17
CA THR A 362 -26.00 21.29 -13.88
C THR A 362 -25.82 22.39 -12.83
N SER A 363 -26.26 22.15 -11.60
CA SER A 363 -26.13 23.07 -10.47
C SER A 363 -24.85 22.79 -9.68
N ASP A 364 -24.18 23.86 -9.26
CA ASP A 364 -23.04 23.94 -8.34
C ASP A 364 -21.77 23.12 -8.69
N ILE A 365 -21.26 23.39 -9.90
CA ILE A 365 -20.08 22.72 -10.48
C ILE A 365 -18.76 23.46 -10.17
N ALA A 366 -18.82 24.58 -9.46
CA ALA A 366 -17.70 25.52 -9.39
C ALA A 366 -16.52 25.04 -8.53
N ASN A 367 -16.69 23.98 -7.75
CA ASN A 367 -15.84 23.74 -6.58
C ASN A 367 -15.26 22.33 -6.49
N ASP A 368 -15.04 21.69 -7.64
CA ASP A 368 -14.61 20.29 -7.72
C ASP A 368 -13.09 20.12 -7.90
N HIS A 369 -12.34 20.29 -6.81
CA HIS A 369 -10.89 20.08 -6.81
C HIS A 369 -10.49 18.60 -6.97
N GLU A 370 -11.36 17.68 -6.55
CA GLU A 370 -11.17 16.24 -6.71
C GLU A 370 -11.13 15.89 -8.19
N PHE A 371 -12.11 16.37 -8.97
CA PHE A 371 -12.14 16.15 -10.43
C PHE A 371 -10.90 16.72 -11.12
N LEU A 372 -10.48 17.95 -10.74
CA LEU A 372 -9.27 18.56 -11.31
C LEU A 372 -8.01 17.75 -10.98
N THR A 373 -7.89 17.25 -9.76
CA THR A 373 -6.78 16.37 -9.36
C THR A 373 -6.75 15.10 -10.20
N LEU A 374 -7.91 14.45 -10.37
CA LEU A 374 -8.04 13.18 -11.07
C LEU A 374 -7.79 13.28 -12.58
N ILE A 375 -8.31 14.31 -13.23
CA ILE A 375 -8.07 14.48 -14.67
C ILE A 375 -6.60 14.77 -14.96
N LEU A 376 -5.90 15.45 -14.05
CA LEU A 376 -4.46 15.71 -14.16
C LEU A 376 -3.62 14.46 -13.87
N SER A 377 -4.06 13.57 -12.98
CA SER A 377 -3.32 12.35 -12.64
C SER A 377 -3.52 11.20 -13.63
N SER A 378 -4.70 11.11 -14.25
CA SER A 378 -5.10 10.00 -15.13
C SER A 378 -4.30 9.90 -16.44
N GLY A 379 -3.66 11.00 -16.87
CA GLY A 379 -2.97 11.07 -18.17
C GLY A 379 -3.89 11.31 -19.37
N ILE A 380 -5.22 11.34 -19.18
CA ILE A 380 -6.19 11.53 -20.27
C ILE A 380 -6.29 12.98 -20.77
N LEU A 381 -5.70 13.94 -20.04
CA LEU A 381 -5.90 15.37 -20.33
C LEU A 381 -5.43 15.75 -21.74
N SER A 382 -4.34 15.18 -22.25
CA SER A 382 -3.91 15.40 -23.65
C SER A 382 -4.97 14.94 -24.66
N THR A 383 -5.60 13.78 -24.40
CA THR A 383 -6.73 13.28 -25.21
C THR A 383 -7.92 14.22 -25.15
N VAL A 384 -8.23 14.77 -23.96
CA VAL A 384 -9.32 15.74 -23.76
C VAL A 384 -9.06 17.07 -24.47
N ILE A 385 -7.80 17.53 -24.51
CA ILE A 385 -7.41 18.77 -25.20
C ILE A 385 -7.53 18.61 -26.72
N ASN A 386 -7.02 17.50 -27.26
CA ASN A 386 -6.86 17.33 -28.71
C ASN A 386 -8.13 16.85 -29.42
N LYS A 387 -9.05 16.18 -28.72
CA LYS A 387 -10.31 15.69 -29.32
C LYS A 387 -11.44 16.70 -29.12
N SER A 388 -11.96 17.23 -30.23
CA SER A 388 -13.03 18.23 -30.24
C SER A 388 -14.33 17.80 -29.55
N SER A 389 -14.62 16.49 -29.51
CA SER A 389 -15.78 15.92 -28.79
C SER A 389 -15.77 16.22 -27.29
N PHE A 390 -14.58 16.45 -26.71
CA PHE A 390 -14.40 16.79 -25.29
C PHE A 390 -14.36 18.29 -25.00
N GLY A 391 -14.71 19.16 -25.96
CA GLY A 391 -14.65 20.61 -25.78
C GLY A 391 -15.41 21.12 -24.54
N THR A 392 -16.55 20.51 -24.17
CA THR A 392 -17.28 20.84 -22.93
C THR A 392 -16.48 20.49 -21.68
N ILE A 393 -15.87 19.30 -21.65
CA ILE A 393 -15.03 18.85 -20.53
C ILE A 393 -13.78 19.74 -20.42
N PHE A 394 -13.09 20.00 -21.53
CA PHE A 394 -11.91 20.86 -21.53
C PHE A 394 -12.24 22.29 -21.07
N SER A 395 -13.36 22.85 -21.52
CA SER A 395 -13.85 24.15 -21.06
C SER A 395 -14.13 24.15 -19.56
N TYR A 396 -14.71 23.06 -19.05
CA TYR A 396 -14.96 22.89 -17.63
C TYR A 396 -13.67 22.81 -16.80
N VAL A 397 -12.66 22.08 -17.27
CA VAL A 397 -11.32 22.04 -16.64
C VAL A 397 -10.71 23.44 -16.61
N CYS A 398 -10.74 24.17 -17.73
CA CYS A 398 -10.25 25.55 -17.78
C CYS A 398 -11.01 26.48 -16.82
N TYR A 399 -12.32 26.30 -16.68
CA TYR A 399 -13.14 27.02 -15.72
C TYR A 399 -12.74 26.72 -14.28
N LEU A 400 -12.53 25.45 -13.91
CA LEU A 400 -12.03 25.06 -12.59
C LEU A 400 -10.67 25.70 -12.29
N VAL A 401 -9.72 25.59 -13.22
CA VAL A 401 -8.39 26.20 -13.11
C VAL A 401 -8.50 27.72 -12.91
N GLY A 402 -9.36 28.39 -13.68
CA GLY A 402 -9.62 29.82 -13.53
C GLY A 402 -10.23 30.18 -12.17
N ASN A 403 -11.21 29.41 -11.69
CA ASN A 403 -11.85 29.63 -10.40
C ASN A 403 -10.89 29.41 -9.23
N PHE A 404 -10.11 28.33 -9.24
CA PHE A 404 -9.09 28.08 -8.22
C PHE A 404 -7.96 29.11 -8.25
N SER A 405 -7.58 29.60 -9.43
CA SER A 405 -6.64 30.72 -9.57
C SER A 405 -7.17 31.98 -8.89
N HIS A 406 -8.42 32.34 -9.17
CA HIS A 406 -9.06 33.50 -8.55
C HIS A 406 -9.12 33.37 -7.03
N ARG A 407 -9.54 32.21 -6.52
CA ARG A 407 -9.61 31.96 -5.08
C ARG A 407 -8.25 31.97 -4.40
N PHE A 408 -7.22 31.42 -5.04
CA PHE A 408 -5.86 31.47 -4.54
C PHE A 408 -5.37 32.92 -4.44
N GLN A 409 -5.63 33.74 -5.46
CA GLN A 409 -5.30 35.16 -5.45
C GLN A 409 -6.07 35.92 -4.36
N GLU A 410 -7.38 35.67 -4.22
CA GLU A 410 -8.20 36.26 -3.14
C GLU A 410 -7.70 35.86 -1.76
N ALA A 411 -7.29 34.60 -1.56
CA ALA A 411 -6.76 34.10 -0.30
C ALA A 411 -5.40 34.73 0.09
N GLN A 412 -4.67 35.31 -0.87
CA GLN A 412 -3.43 36.06 -0.61
C GLN A 412 -3.68 37.52 -0.20
N LEU A 413 -4.81 38.14 -0.56
CA LEU A 413 -5.11 39.54 -0.26
C LEU A 413 -5.15 39.87 1.26
N PRO A 414 -5.69 39.01 2.16
CA PRO A 414 -5.64 39.23 3.60
C PRO A 414 -4.23 39.17 4.18
N LYS A 415 -3.37 38.30 3.65
CA LYS A 415 -1.96 38.15 4.09
C LYS A 415 -1.13 39.41 3.81
N LEU A 416 -1.49 40.15 2.77
CA LEU A 416 -0.91 41.46 2.43
C LEU A 416 -1.44 42.62 3.30
N ARG A 417 -2.60 42.46 3.96
CA ARG A 417 -3.24 43.51 4.78
C ARG A 417 -3.06 43.35 6.29
N LYS A 418 -2.68 42.17 6.78
CA LYS A 418 -2.45 41.90 8.20
C LYS A 418 -1.15 41.11 8.38
N GLU A 419 -0.06 41.79 8.72
CA GLU A 419 1.03 41.18 9.48
C GLU A 419 0.47 40.80 10.85
N GLY A 420 0.38 39.50 11.16
CA GLY A 420 0.34 39.04 12.55
C GLY A 420 -0.91 38.35 13.11
N SER A 421 -1.73 37.65 12.33
CA SER A 421 -2.63 36.63 12.93
C SER A 421 -2.49 35.28 12.26
N ASN A 422 -1.65 34.43 12.85
CA ASN A 422 -1.58 33.00 12.57
C ASN A 422 -2.83 32.32 13.16
N GLU A 423 -3.96 32.42 12.48
CA GLU A 423 -5.04 31.45 12.65
C GLU A 423 -4.80 30.34 11.62
N HIS A 424 -3.99 29.35 12.00
CA HIS A 424 -3.90 28.06 11.31
C HIS A 424 -5.19 27.28 11.55
N GLY A 425 -6.23 27.63 10.82
CA GLY A 425 -7.50 26.92 10.81
C GLY A 425 -8.10 26.90 9.42
N ASN A 426 -8.44 25.68 8.97
CA ASN A 426 -9.27 25.29 7.82
C ASN A 426 -8.55 24.94 6.50
N THR A 427 -8.70 23.66 6.15
CA THR A 427 -8.78 22.97 4.82
C THR A 427 -8.81 23.81 3.54
N LYS A 428 -9.39 25.02 3.56
CA LYS A 428 -9.40 25.96 2.42
C LYS A 428 -8.00 26.51 2.10
N GLY A 429 -7.14 26.67 3.11
CA GLY A 429 -5.73 27.01 2.94
C GLY A 429 -4.97 25.92 2.18
N ASP A 430 -5.29 24.66 2.48
CA ASP A 430 -4.57 23.49 1.97
C ASP A 430 -4.91 23.21 0.51
N ILE A 431 -6.18 23.38 0.11
CA ILE A 431 -6.60 23.26 -1.30
C ILE A 431 -5.97 24.38 -2.14
N SER A 432 -5.91 25.60 -1.62
CA SER A 432 -5.30 26.74 -2.34
C SER A 432 -3.80 26.50 -2.55
N PHE A 433 -3.14 25.90 -1.56
CA PHE A 433 -1.74 25.52 -1.64
C PHE A 433 -1.51 24.36 -2.62
N LEU A 434 -2.31 23.29 -2.52
CA LEU A 434 -2.32 22.16 -3.46
C LEU A 434 -2.46 22.66 -4.90
N PHE A 435 -3.41 23.57 -5.14
CA PHE A 435 -3.63 24.15 -6.45
C PHE A 435 -2.39 24.88 -6.97
N ALA A 436 -1.84 25.84 -6.20
CA ALA A 436 -0.75 26.68 -6.68
C ALA A 436 0.59 25.94 -6.84
N ARG A 437 0.84 24.90 -6.05
CA ARG A 437 2.11 24.17 -6.04
C ARG A 437 2.12 22.92 -6.90
N ILE A 438 0.96 22.26 -7.07
CA ILE A 438 0.88 20.96 -7.74
C ILE A 438 -0.05 21.06 -8.95
N LEU A 439 -1.33 21.37 -8.76
CA LEU A 439 -2.33 21.24 -9.83
C LEU A 439 -2.10 22.24 -10.97
N PHE A 440 -1.87 23.51 -10.65
CA PHE A 440 -1.68 24.56 -11.66
C PHE A 440 -0.39 24.35 -12.47
N PRO A 441 0.79 24.12 -11.87
CA PRO A 441 1.98 23.75 -12.63
C PRO A 441 1.79 22.50 -13.49
N THR A 442 1.14 21.46 -12.97
CA THR A 442 0.84 20.23 -13.73
C THR A 442 -0.03 20.53 -14.95
N PHE A 443 -1.10 21.30 -14.77
CA PHE A 443 -2.01 21.68 -15.85
C PHE A 443 -1.29 22.49 -16.95
N ILE A 444 -0.45 23.46 -16.57
CA ILE A 444 0.36 24.22 -17.52
C ILE A 444 1.31 23.29 -18.29
N SER A 445 1.99 22.36 -17.62
CA SER A 445 2.85 21.38 -18.29
C SER A 445 2.10 20.53 -19.29
N GLU A 446 0.89 20.07 -18.96
CA GLU A 446 0.06 19.28 -19.88
C GLU A 446 -0.41 20.11 -21.09
N LEU A 447 -0.77 21.39 -20.91
CA LEU A 447 -1.07 22.27 -22.04
C LEU A 447 0.13 22.44 -22.98
N VAL A 448 1.34 22.58 -22.43
CA VAL A 448 2.57 22.68 -23.23
C VAL A 448 2.83 21.39 -24.01
N LYS A 449 2.69 20.23 -23.36
CA LYS A 449 2.84 18.93 -24.02
C LYS A 449 1.78 18.68 -25.12
N ALA A 450 0.61 19.29 -24.99
CA ALA A 450 -0.46 19.23 -25.99
C ALA A 450 -0.38 20.36 -27.04
N ASP A 451 0.77 21.04 -27.18
CA ASP A 451 1.00 22.13 -28.12
C ASP A 451 0.05 23.34 -27.97
N GLN A 452 -0.54 23.53 -26.78
CA GLN A 452 -1.41 24.65 -26.44
C GLN A 452 -0.61 25.81 -25.81
N LEU A 453 0.53 26.15 -26.39
CA LEU A 453 1.49 27.14 -25.85
C LEU A 453 0.87 28.51 -25.59
N ILE A 454 0.03 28.97 -26.53
CA ILE A 454 -0.63 30.28 -26.45
C ILE A 454 -1.58 30.32 -25.24
N LEU A 455 -2.40 29.29 -25.05
CA LEU A 455 -3.33 29.21 -23.92
C LEU A 455 -2.56 29.14 -22.60
N ALA A 456 -1.52 28.30 -22.51
CA ALA A 456 -0.67 28.18 -21.32
C ALA A 456 -0.05 29.53 -20.93
N GLY A 457 0.53 30.25 -21.89
CA GLY A 457 1.11 31.57 -21.67
C GLY A 457 0.07 32.62 -21.24
N PHE A 458 -1.14 32.60 -21.83
CA PHE A 458 -2.23 33.47 -21.39
C PHE A 458 -2.70 33.17 -19.96
N MET A 459 -2.79 31.90 -19.57
CA MET A 459 -3.17 31.52 -18.21
C MET A 459 -2.13 31.99 -17.18
N ILE A 460 -0.84 31.85 -17.46
CA ILE A 460 0.22 32.32 -16.56
C ILE A 460 0.22 33.84 -16.44
N THR A 461 0.11 34.58 -17.55
CA THR A 461 0.08 36.04 -17.51
C THR A 461 -1.11 36.56 -16.69
N LYS A 462 -2.26 35.88 -16.75
CA LYS A 462 -3.41 36.14 -15.90
C LYS A 462 -3.17 35.78 -14.44
N PHE A 463 -2.59 34.61 -14.16
CA PHE A 463 -2.29 34.13 -12.82
C PHE A 463 -1.27 35.02 -12.08
N MET A 464 -0.26 35.51 -12.80
CA MET A 464 0.81 36.36 -12.29
C MET A 464 0.46 37.87 -12.26
N HIS A 465 -0.78 38.24 -12.64
CA HIS A 465 -1.22 39.64 -12.78
C HIS A 465 -0.26 40.52 -13.62
N THR A 466 0.31 39.98 -14.72
CA THR A 466 1.13 40.82 -15.60
C THR A 466 0.26 41.90 -16.25
N ASN A 467 0.84 43.09 -16.47
CA ASN A 467 0.14 44.22 -17.08
C ASN A 467 -0.50 43.79 -18.40
N ALA A 468 -1.70 44.28 -18.72
CA ALA A 468 -2.42 43.96 -19.95
C ALA A 468 -1.59 44.23 -21.22
N SER A 469 -0.69 45.21 -21.19
CA SER A 469 0.27 45.50 -22.27
C SER A 469 1.33 44.41 -22.47
N PHE A 470 1.56 43.54 -21.49
CA PHE A 470 2.48 42.41 -21.55
C PHE A 470 1.80 41.07 -21.90
N ARG A 471 0.51 41.07 -22.25
CA ARG A 471 -0.21 39.88 -22.77
C ARG A 471 -0.01 39.66 -24.27
N LEU A 472 1.03 40.24 -24.85
CA LEU A 472 1.41 40.04 -26.25
C LEU A 472 2.00 38.63 -26.42
N ILE A 473 1.78 38.02 -27.58
CA ILE A 473 2.20 36.64 -27.90
C ILE A 473 3.70 36.43 -27.62
N ASN A 474 4.55 37.40 -27.97
CA ASN A 474 6.01 37.34 -27.76
C ASN A 474 6.43 37.32 -26.28
N ILE A 475 5.58 37.76 -25.36
CA ILE A 475 5.86 37.78 -23.91
C ILE A 475 5.26 36.55 -23.23
N ALA A 476 4.18 36.00 -23.79
CA ALA A 476 3.53 34.80 -23.28
C ALA A 476 4.51 33.61 -23.24
N GLU A 477 5.30 33.42 -24.28
CA GLU A 477 6.31 32.36 -24.36
C GLU A 477 7.45 32.55 -23.34
N ALA A 478 8.05 33.75 -23.28
CA ALA A 478 9.10 34.06 -22.31
C ALA A 478 8.61 33.95 -20.86
N SER A 479 7.36 34.35 -20.60
CA SER A 479 6.71 34.23 -19.29
C SER A 479 6.46 32.76 -18.93
N LEU A 480 6.02 31.95 -19.90
CA LEU A 480 5.80 30.52 -19.74
C LEU A 480 7.11 29.78 -19.40
N ARG A 481 8.18 30.04 -20.16
CA ARG A 481 9.52 29.48 -19.88
C ARG A 481 9.99 29.85 -18.47
N ARG A 482 9.98 31.15 -18.13
CA ARG A 482 10.42 31.63 -16.82
C ARG A 482 9.58 31.07 -15.66
N TYR A 483 8.28 30.91 -15.87
CA TYR A 483 7.39 30.33 -14.87
C TYR A 483 7.73 28.85 -14.62
N LEU A 484 7.88 28.05 -15.68
CA LEU A 484 8.21 26.63 -15.56
C LEU A 484 9.60 26.42 -14.95
N GLU A 485 10.60 27.19 -15.35
CA GLU A 485 11.94 27.18 -14.73
C GLU A 485 11.86 27.51 -13.23
N GLY A 486 11.08 28.53 -12.87
CA GLY A 486 10.86 28.91 -11.48
C GLY A 486 10.16 27.83 -10.66
N GLN A 487 9.13 27.17 -11.20
CA GLN A 487 8.46 26.05 -10.52
C GLN A 487 9.38 24.84 -10.35
N PHE A 488 10.21 24.55 -11.36
CA PHE A 488 11.17 23.45 -11.30
C PHE A 488 12.19 23.64 -10.18
N GLN A 489 12.80 24.83 -10.07
CA GLN A 489 13.73 25.18 -8.98
C GLN A 489 13.07 25.11 -7.60
N VAL A 490 11.84 25.59 -7.50
CA VAL A 490 11.05 25.58 -6.26
C VAL A 490 10.72 24.16 -5.81
N GLN A 491 10.51 23.22 -6.74
CA GLN A 491 10.27 21.82 -6.42
C GLN A 491 11.52 21.12 -5.92
N GLU A 492 12.69 21.40 -6.51
CA GLU A 492 13.97 20.84 -6.03
C GLU A 492 14.28 21.23 -4.59
N HIS A 493 13.93 22.46 -4.19
CA HIS A 493 14.19 22.98 -2.84
C HIS A 493 13.12 22.65 -1.79
N ASN A 494 11.88 22.32 -2.17
CA ASN A 494 10.76 22.11 -1.23
C ASN A 494 10.37 20.64 -1.00
N LYS A 495 11.22 19.66 -1.31
CA LYS A 495 10.93 18.23 -1.03
C LYS A 495 10.62 17.93 0.44
N VAL A 496 10.91 18.85 1.37
CA VAL A 496 10.86 18.64 2.83
C VAL A 496 9.62 19.26 3.52
N ALA A 497 8.83 20.12 2.85
CA ALA A 497 7.90 21.03 3.56
C ALA A 497 6.39 20.69 3.51
N LEU A 498 5.96 19.56 2.96
CA LEU A 498 4.55 19.12 2.97
C LEU A 498 4.40 17.72 3.55
N ASP A 499 4.35 17.65 4.88
CA ASP A 499 4.08 16.42 5.61
C ASP A 499 2.71 16.44 6.31
N GLU A 500 1.78 17.28 5.85
CA GLU A 500 0.40 17.30 6.37
C GLU A 500 -0.48 16.32 5.58
N THR A 501 -0.42 15.07 6.02
CA THR A 501 -0.92 13.88 5.31
C THR A 501 -2.44 13.66 5.41
N SER A 502 -3.21 14.54 6.06
CA SER A 502 -4.67 14.39 6.27
C SER A 502 -5.55 15.34 5.43
N CYS A 503 -4.98 16.37 4.79
CA CYS A 503 -5.78 17.45 4.19
C CYS A 503 -6.32 17.18 2.78
N TYR A 504 -6.05 16.00 2.20
CA TYR A 504 -6.35 15.68 0.79
C TYR A 504 -7.23 14.43 0.61
N GLU A 505 -7.96 14.00 1.64
CA GLU A 505 -8.91 12.89 1.48
C GLU A 505 -10.06 13.27 0.51
N PRO A 506 -10.48 12.36 -0.38
CA PRO A 506 -10.11 10.95 -0.47
C PRO A 506 -8.86 10.63 -1.32
N LEU A 507 -8.22 11.63 -1.96
CA LEU A 507 -7.23 11.46 -3.04
C LEU A 507 -5.76 11.64 -2.61
N LYS A 508 -5.43 11.21 -1.39
CA LYS A 508 -4.13 11.44 -0.77
C LYS A 508 -2.98 10.88 -1.60
N ASN A 509 -3.10 9.63 -2.05
CA ASN A 509 -2.05 8.93 -2.80
C ASN A 509 -1.93 9.46 -4.23
N THR A 510 -3.06 9.81 -4.85
CA THR A 510 -3.08 10.48 -6.16
C THR A 510 -2.32 11.80 -6.11
N VAL A 511 -2.56 12.62 -5.08
CA VAL A 511 -1.82 13.88 -4.87
C VAL A 511 -0.33 13.62 -4.65
N SER A 512 0.03 12.61 -3.86
CA SER A 512 1.44 12.23 -3.68
C SER A 512 2.09 11.82 -5.01
N SER A 513 1.42 10.97 -5.79
CA SER A 513 1.92 10.51 -7.10
C SER A 513 2.10 11.68 -8.08
N LEU A 514 1.15 12.61 -8.12
CA LEU A 514 1.25 13.83 -8.92
C LEU A 514 2.46 14.68 -8.52
N ARG A 515 2.66 14.88 -7.21
CA ARG A 515 3.80 15.62 -6.68
C ARG A 515 5.12 14.97 -7.09
N ASP A 516 5.21 13.64 -7.02
CA ASP A 516 6.42 12.90 -7.36
C ASP A 516 6.71 12.98 -8.87
N LYS A 517 5.67 12.95 -9.71
CA LYS A 517 5.77 13.07 -11.17
C LYS A 517 5.97 14.50 -11.68
N LEU A 518 5.64 15.51 -10.87
CA LEU A 518 5.63 16.91 -11.31
C LEU A 518 6.99 17.39 -11.84
N GLY A 519 8.11 16.94 -11.26
CA GLY A 519 9.45 17.39 -11.69
C GLY A 519 9.76 16.93 -13.10
N ASN A 520 9.51 15.66 -13.38
CA ASN A 520 9.65 15.08 -14.71
C ASN A 520 8.68 15.76 -15.71
N SER A 521 7.46 16.07 -15.27
CA SER A 521 6.46 16.77 -16.10
C SER A 521 6.90 18.18 -16.49
N LEU A 522 7.42 18.96 -15.54
CA LEU A 522 7.96 20.30 -15.75
C LEU A 522 9.18 20.27 -16.69
N GLN A 523 10.11 19.34 -16.45
CA GLN A 523 11.30 19.19 -17.30
C GLN A 523 10.93 18.80 -18.73
N SER A 524 9.98 17.87 -18.90
CA SER A 524 9.46 17.49 -20.21
C SER A 524 8.83 18.69 -20.93
N ALA A 525 7.96 19.46 -20.25
CA ALA A 525 7.35 20.66 -20.83
C ALA A 525 8.39 21.71 -21.22
N LEU A 526 9.41 21.97 -20.39
CA LEU A 526 10.50 22.91 -20.69
C LEU A 526 11.29 22.51 -21.95
N SER A 527 11.47 21.22 -22.19
CA SER A 527 12.18 20.70 -23.36
C SER A 527 11.42 20.92 -24.68
N LEU A 528 10.09 21.04 -24.61
CA LEU A 528 9.21 21.24 -25.76
C LEU A 528 9.06 22.72 -26.15
N LEU A 529 9.50 23.64 -25.29
CA LEU A 529 9.46 25.07 -25.61
C LEU A 529 10.53 25.42 -26.64
N PRO A 530 10.21 26.29 -27.64
CA PRO A 530 11.18 26.75 -28.62
C PRO A 530 12.42 27.30 -27.92
N LYS A 531 13.61 26.84 -28.31
CA LYS A 531 14.85 27.42 -27.80
C LYS A 531 14.87 28.88 -28.26
N ASN A 532 15.17 29.79 -27.35
CA ASN A 532 15.55 31.14 -27.76
C ASN A 532 16.82 30.99 -28.59
N GLU A 533 16.69 30.89 -29.91
CA GLU A 533 17.79 31.22 -30.80
C GLU A 533 18.05 32.70 -30.55
N SER A 534 19.06 32.95 -29.70
CA SER A 534 19.68 34.25 -29.63
C SER A 534 20.30 34.50 -31.00
N ASN A 535 19.53 35.10 -31.90
CA ASN A 535 20.11 35.84 -33.02
C ASN A 535 21.02 36.90 -32.39
N ARG A 536 22.32 36.58 -32.41
CA ARG A 536 23.39 37.57 -32.26
C ARG A 536 23.43 38.48 -33.47
#